data_AF-A0A355CNT9-F1
#
_entry.id   AF-A0A355CNT9-F1
#
_cell.length_a   1.000
_cell.length_b   1.000
_cell.length_c   1.000
_cell.angle_alpha   90.00
_cell.angle_beta   90.00
_cell.angle_gamma   90.00
#
_symmetry.space_group_name_H-M   'P 1'
#
loop_
_entity.id
_entity.type
_entity.pdbx_description
1 polymer ?
#
loop_
_entity_poly.entity_id
_entity_poly.type
_entity_poly.pdbx_seq_one_letter_code
_entity_poly.pdbx_strand_id
1 'polypeptide(L)'
;MFQDLHWLRQTPNWVWYSFVPGFGGLAICYAGHQSNIRSWIGWGAGFTLAALAVSSSANFGLIVWIAQIVTAFSLKKRYLIKTAPRGLLVPATATNAEELANLRGKIDINECTKDDLVRVLGLPIVYANDIESLQNEGYIFTYAEELSEIAGVPASHVRRIAPMICFSYNYQKEASFTWKRLNILSVEELTASGLDRVVAEKIVTERQIKGEYKSVIDVKRRTGLPFDSYRHIC
;
A
#
# COMPACT_ATOMS: atom_id res chain seq x y z
N MET A 1 16.91 16.15 12.90
CA MET A 1 17.68 14.88 12.89
C MET A 1 17.51 14.07 14.17
N PHE A 2 17.55 14.66 15.37
CA PHE A 2 17.41 13.89 16.64
C PHE A 2 15.97 13.62 17.10
N GLN A 3 14.97 14.40 16.67
CA GLN A 3 13.59 14.30 17.21
C GLN A 3 12.81 13.09 16.68
N ASP A 4 12.95 12.76 15.39
CA ASP A 4 12.15 11.74 14.72
C ASP A 4 12.51 10.33 15.23
N LEU A 5 13.82 10.05 15.36
CA LEU A 5 14.32 8.83 16.00
C LEU A 5 14.02 8.80 17.51
N HIS A 6 14.05 9.94 18.20
CA HIS A 6 13.74 10.00 19.62
C HIS A 6 12.29 9.58 19.89
N TRP A 7 11.32 10.06 19.10
CA TRP A 7 9.92 9.65 19.18
C TRP A 7 9.76 8.12 19.08
N LEU A 8 10.43 7.50 18.09
CA LEU A 8 10.34 6.06 17.87
C LEU A 8 11.05 5.21 18.93
N ARG A 9 11.93 5.81 19.74
CA ARG A 9 12.62 5.14 20.87
C ARG A 9 11.79 5.15 22.15
N GLN A 10 10.90 6.13 22.35
CA GLN A 10 10.08 6.26 23.57
C GLN A 10 9.20 5.05 23.82
N THR A 11 8.95 4.67 25.07
CA THR A 11 7.98 3.62 25.44
C THR A 11 6.66 4.27 25.84
N PRO A 12 5.58 4.10 25.05
CA PRO A 12 4.26 4.63 25.40
C PRO A 12 3.75 4.10 26.74
N ASN A 13 3.01 4.92 27.48
CA ASN A 13 2.46 4.56 28.79
C ASN A 13 1.61 3.29 28.77
N TRP A 14 0.90 3.02 27.68
CA TRP A 14 0.07 1.81 27.56
C TRP A 14 0.91 0.52 27.57
N VAL A 15 2.17 0.56 27.11
CA VAL A 15 3.07 -0.61 27.19
C VAL A 15 3.43 -0.90 28.64
N TRP A 16 3.58 0.12 29.49
CA TRP A 16 3.78 -0.09 30.92
C TRP A 16 2.55 -0.69 31.59
N TYR A 17 1.34 -0.35 31.14
CA TYR A 17 0.11 -0.96 31.63
C TYR A 17 0.01 -2.46 31.32
N SER A 18 0.76 -2.99 30.35
CA SER A 18 0.79 -4.43 30.09
C SER A 18 1.52 -5.24 31.16
N PHE A 19 2.31 -4.59 32.02
CA PHE A 19 2.95 -5.26 33.15
C PHE A 19 1.97 -5.53 34.31
N VAL A 20 0.81 -4.86 34.34
CA VAL A 20 -0.20 -5.10 35.36
C VAL A 20 -0.94 -6.40 35.02
N PRO A 21 -0.87 -7.46 35.86
CA PRO A 21 -1.54 -8.72 35.60
C PRO A 21 -3.05 -8.54 35.38
N GLY A 22 -3.59 -9.21 34.36
CA GLY A 22 -5.01 -9.11 34.00
C GLY A 22 -5.41 -7.87 33.19
N PHE A 23 -4.60 -6.81 33.20
CA PHE A 23 -4.88 -5.55 32.48
C PHE A 23 -4.16 -5.42 31.13
N GLY A 24 -3.20 -6.29 30.81
CA GLY A 24 -2.43 -6.18 29.57
C GLY A 24 -3.25 -6.33 28.29
N GLY A 25 -4.29 -7.16 28.28
CA GLY A 25 -5.22 -7.24 27.15
C GLY A 25 -5.99 -5.94 26.92
N LEU A 26 -6.44 -5.27 27.98
CA LEU A 26 -7.11 -3.96 27.90
C LEU A 26 -6.16 -2.86 27.42
N ALA A 27 -4.89 -2.89 27.83
CA ALA A 27 -3.88 -1.96 27.34
C ALA A 27 -3.67 -2.11 25.82
N ILE A 28 -3.67 -3.35 25.30
CA ILE A 28 -3.60 -3.64 23.86
C ILE A 28 -4.87 -3.14 23.14
N CYS A 29 -6.06 -3.33 23.72
CA CYS A 29 -7.30 -2.76 23.19
C CYS A 29 -7.24 -1.25 23.07
N TYR A 30 -6.80 -0.57 24.14
CA TYR A 30 -6.62 0.88 24.14
C TYR A 30 -5.65 1.34 23.04
N ALA A 31 -4.51 0.65 22.90
CA ALA A 31 -3.55 0.94 21.83
C ALA A 31 -4.16 0.73 20.43
N GLY A 32 -4.96 -0.32 20.25
CA GLY A 32 -5.69 -0.59 19.01
C GLY A 32 -6.70 0.49 18.66
N HIS A 33 -7.46 0.96 19.65
CA HIS A 33 -8.40 2.07 19.48
C HIS A 33 -7.67 3.36 19.06
N GLN A 34 -6.60 3.74 19.80
CA GLN A 34 -5.86 4.96 19.49
C GLN A 34 -5.08 4.95 18.17
N SER A 35 -4.69 3.77 17.68
CA SER A 35 -4.03 3.62 16.38
C SER A 35 -5.00 3.32 15.23
N ASN A 36 -6.31 3.22 15.52
CA ASN A 36 -7.37 2.85 14.58
C ASN A 36 -7.12 1.47 13.89
N ILE A 37 -6.58 0.50 14.64
CA ILE A 37 -6.29 -0.87 14.16
C ILE A 37 -7.26 -1.85 14.83
N ARG A 38 -8.30 -2.26 14.09
CA ARG A 38 -9.35 -3.16 14.61
C ARG A 38 -8.83 -4.54 15.03
N SER A 39 -7.81 -5.07 14.37
CA SER A 39 -7.24 -6.38 14.72
C SER A 39 -6.61 -6.40 16.11
N TRP A 40 -6.00 -5.29 16.55
CA TRP A 40 -5.40 -5.19 17.88
C TRP A 40 -6.45 -5.15 18.98
N ILE A 41 -7.59 -4.51 18.72
CA ILE A 41 -8.76 -4.55 19.61
C ILE A 41 -9.21 -6.01 19.79
N GLY A 42 -9.28 -6.77 18.69
CA GLY A 42 -9.60 -8.20 18.74
C GLY A 42 -8.60 -9.02 19.54
N TRP A 43 -7.30 -8.85 19.31
CA TRP A 43 -6.25 -9.56 20.07
C TRP A 43 -6.25 -9.18 21.56
N GLY A 44 -6.41 -7.90 21.88
CA GLY A 44 -6.49 -7.43 23.27
C GLY A 44 -7.70 -8.00 24.01
N ALA A 45 -8.87 -8.05 23.36
CA ALA A 45 -10.06 -8.68 23.92
C ALA A 45 -9.85 -10.17 24.15
N GLY A 46 -9.26 -10.87 23.17
CA GLY A 46 -8.88 -12.29 23.30
C GLY A 46 -7.93 -12.56 24.47
N PHE A 47 -6.87 -11.75 24.60
CA PHE A 47 -5.94 -11.85 25.73
C PHE A 47 -6.60 -11.58 27.08
N THR A 48 -7.56 -10.65 27.14
CA THR A 48 -8.31 -10.34 28.37
C THR A 48 -9.18 -11.53 28.77
N LEU A 49 -9.93 -12.11 27.82
CA LEU A 49 -10.75 -13.29 28.07
C LEU A 49 -9.91 -14.50 28.48
N ALA A 50 -8.77 -14.72 27.81
CA ALA A 50 -7.83 -15.78 28.18
C ALA A 50 -7.32 -15.61 29.61
N ALA A 51 -6.88 -14.40 29.98
CA ALA A 51 -6.39 -14.12 31.34
C ALA A 51 -7.45 -14.37 32.42
N LEU A 52 -8.73 -14.07 32.13
CA LEU A 52 -9.84 -14.36 33.04
C LEU A 52 -10.11 -15.88 33.13
N ALA A 53 -10.10 -16.58 32.00
CA ALA A 53 -10.40 -18.02 31.95
C ALA A 53 -9.37 -18.87 32.70
N VAL A 54 -8.09 -18.49 32.68
CA VAL A 54 -7.00 -19.19 33.38
C VAL A 54 -6.56 -18.50 34.68
N SER A 55 -7.35 -17.55 35.19
CA SER A 55 -7.07 -16.81 36.44
C SER A 55 -6.94 -17.70 37.68
N SER A 56 -7.62 -18.84 37.70
CA SER A 56 -7.55 -19.86 38.76
C SER A 56 -6.31 -20.76 38.67
N SER A 57 -5.55 -20.67 37.58
CA SER A 57 -4.37 -21.50 37.34
C SER A 57 -3.10 -20.66 37.24
N ALA A 58 -2.25 -20.74 38.26
CA ALA A 58 -1.04 -19.91 38.36
C ALA A 58 -0.09 -20.06 37.16
N ASN A 59 0.12 -21.29 36.66
CA ASN A 59 1.05 -21.57 35.57
C ASN A 59 0.57 -20.99 34.22
N PHE A 60 -0.70 -21.18 33.87
CA PHE A 60 -1.23 -20.66 32.62
C PHE A 60 -1.46 -19.14 32.68
N GLY A 61 -1.84 -18.60 33.84
CA GLY A 61 -1.92 -17.15 34.06
C GLY A 61 -0.58 -16.45 33.81
N LEU A 62 0.52 -17.03 34.28
CA LEU A 62 1.87 -16.51 34.05
C LEU A 62 2.25 -16.53 32.55
N ILE A 63 1.93 -17.62 31.84
CA ILE A 63 2.21 -17.72 30.39
C ILE A 63 1.43 -16.64 29.61
N VAL A 64 0.14 -16.49 29.91
CA VAL A 64 -0.71 -15.47 29.26
C VAL A 64 -0.19 -14.06 29.55
N TRP A 65 0.25 -13.79 30.79
CA TRP A 65 0.82 -12.51 31.17
C TRP A 65 2.13 -12.20 30.44
N ILE A 66 3.05 -13.16 30.34
CA ILE A 66 4.29 -12.99 29.55
C ILE A 66 3.93 -12.75 28.07
N ALA A 67 2.99 -13.51 27.51
CA ALA A 67 2.56 -13.33 26.13
C ALA A 67 1.96 -11.94 25.86
N GLN A 68 1.21 -11.39 26.81
CA GLN A 68 0.70 -10.01 26.75
C GLN A 68 1.84 -8.98 26.72
N ILE A 69 2.86 -9.12 27.56
CA ILE A 69 4.02 -8.20 27.58
C ILE A 69 4.80 -8.28 26.27
N VAL A 70 5.12 -9.48 25.79
CA VAL A 70 5.82 -9.68 24.52
C VAL A 70 5.03 -9.05 23.37
N THR A 71 3.71 -9.23 23.36
CA THR A 71 2.84 -8.61 22.36
C THR A 71 2.84 -7.08 22.48
N ALA A 72 2.77 -6.52 23.68
CA ALA A 72 2.81 -5.07 23.86
C ALA A 72 4.11 -4.45 23.31
N PHE A 73 5.27 -5.07 23.57
CA PHE A 73 6.55 -4.60 23.03
C PHE A 73 6.66 -4.78 21.50
N SER A 74 6.06 -5.82 20.92
CA SER A 74 6.06 -5.99 19.46
C SER A 74 5.17 -4.96 18.75
N LEU A 75 4.04 -4.57 19.37
CA LEU A 75 3.10 -3.59 18.82
C LEU A 75 3.54 -2.13 19.05
N LYS A 76 4.37 -1.87 20.06
CA LYS A 76 4.90 -0.53 20.41
C LYS A 76 5.37 0.28 19.19
N LYS A 77 6.20 -0.32 18.33
CA LYS A 77 6.77 0.40 17.17
C LYS A 77 5.68 0.86 16.20
N ARG A 78 4.76 -0.05 15.85
CA ARG A 78 3.64 0.25 14.95
C ARG A 78 2.70 1.31 15.55
N TYR A 79 2.50 1.28 16.88
CA TYR A 79 1.70 2.28 17.58
C TYR A 79 2.32 3.67 17.44
N LEU A 80 3.62 3.81 17.73
CA LEU A 80 4.33 5.09 17.63
C LEU A 80 4.34 5.66 16.22
N ILE A 81 4.44 4.82 15.20
CA ILE A 81 4.40 5.26 13.80
C ILE A 81 3.01 5.80 13.45
N LYS A 82 1.94 5.11 13.88
CA LYS A 82 0.55 5.50 13.60
C LYS A 82 0.10 6.72 14.40
N THR A 83 0.63 6.89 15.61
CA THR A 83 0.28 8.00 16.52
C THR A 83 1.29 9.15 16.46
N ALA A 84 2.28 9.09 15.56
CA ALA A 84 3.27 10.13 15.41
C ALA A 84 2.62 11.48 15.08
N PRO A 85 3.06 12.58 15.73
CA PRO A 85 2.67 13.92 15.35
C PRO A 85 2.86 14.17 13.86
N ARG A 86 1.90 14.87 13.25
CA ARG A 86 1.90 15.14 11.80
C ARG A 86 3.18 15.86 11.39
N GLY A 87 3.83 15.37 10.32
CA GLY A 87 5.08 15.94 9.80
C GLY A 87 6.36 15.55 10.55
N LEU A 88 6.26 14.80 11.66
CA LEU A 88 7.44 14.38 12.42
C LEU A 88 8.25 13.27 11.72
N LEU A 89 7.60 12.40 10.95
CA LEU A 89 8.24 11.26 10.29
C LEU A 89 8.40 11.51 8.78
N VAL A 90 8.95 12.67 8.43
CA VAL A 90 9.25 13.04 7.04
C VAL A 90 10.72 12.78 6.75
N PRO A 91 11.08 12.12 5.64
CA PRO A 91 12.48 11.87 5.33
C PRO A 91 13.21 13.18 5.08
N ALA A 92 14.18 13.55 5.93
CA ALA A 92 15.05 14.70 5.67
C ALA A 92 16.13 14.38 4.63
N THR A 93 16.57 13.13 4.56
CA THR A 93 17.62 12.60 3.67
C THR A 93 17.26 11.18 3.21
N ALA A 94 17.92 10.68 2.15
CA ALA A 94 17.69 9.33 1.63
C ALA A 94 18.01 8.22 2.66
N THR A 95 19.08 8.37 3.45
CA THR A 95 19.45 7.41 4.50
C THR A 95 18.39 7.31 5.59
N ASN A 96 17.83 8.45 6.01
CA ASN A 96 16.73 8.47 6.98
C ASN A 96 15.45 7.90 6.36
N ALA A 97 15.27 8.04 5.05
CA ALA A 97 14.12 7.49 4.32
C ALA A 97 14.15 5.95 4.31
N GLU A 98 15.31 5.32 4.16
CA GLU A 98 15.45 3.86 4.26
C GLU A 98 15.08 3.33 5.65
N GLU A 99 15.58 3.97 6.71
CA GLU A 99 15.23 3.60 8.09
C GLU A 99 13.73 3.76 8.35
N LEU A 100 13.14 4.87 7.91
CA LEU A 100 11.71 5.12 8.01
C LEU A 100 10.89 4.11 7.19
N ALA A 101 11.33 3.75 5.98
CA ALA A 101 10.69 2.75 5.13
C ALA A 101 10.70 1.36 5.79
N ASN A 102 11.82 0.96 6.39
CA ASN A 102 11.92 -0.32 7.10
C ASN A 102 10.99 -0.38 8.32
N LEU A 103 10.74 0.77 8.96
CA LEU A 103 9.89 0.86 10.15
C LEU A 103 8.40 0.96 9.79
N ARG A 104 8.05 1.79 8.80
CA ARG A 104 6.66 2.12 8.43
C ARG A 104 6.10 1.23 7.31
N GLY A 105 6.97 0.62 6.51
CA GLY A 105 6.62 0.09 5.19
C GLY A 105 6.72 1.16 4.11
N LYS A 106 6.79 0.70 2.86
CA LYS A 106 6.77 1.55 1.67
C LYS A 106 5.33 1.96 1.32
N ILE A 107 5.21 3.10 0.67
CA ILE A 107 3.94 3.60 0.14
C ILE A 107 3.89 3.31 -1.35
N ASP A 108 2.80 2.73 -1.81
CA ASP A 108 2.57 2.59 -3.25
C ASP A 108 2.18 3.94 -3.84
N ILE A 109 2.98 4.44 -4.78
CA ILE A 109 2.64 5.70 -5.46
C ILE A 109 1.25 5.58 -6.10
N ASN A 110 0.94 4.52 -6.82
CA ASN A 110 -0.29 4.40 -7.62
C ASN A 110 -1.59 4.21 -6.82
N GLU A 111 -1.46 3.97 -5.50
CA GLU A 111 -2.60 3.75 -4.61
C GLU A 111 -2.65 4.73 -3.42
N CYS A 112 -1.61 5.54 -3.25
CA CYS A 112 -1.55 6.49 -2.14
C CYS A 112 -2.48 7.69 -2.36
N THR A 113 -2.88 8.30 -1.25
CA THR A 113 -3.64 9.55 -1.29
C THR A 113 -2.71 10.75 -1.41
N LYS A 114 -3.23 11.90 -1.85
CA LYS A 114 -2.50 13.17 -1.76
C LYS A 114 -2.01 13.49 -0.33
N ASP A 115 -2.79 13.12 0.69
CA ASP A 115 -2.38 13.31 2.09
C ASP A 115 -1.12 12.50 2.41
N ASP A 116 -1.02 11.28 1.85
CA ASP A 116 0.16 10.44 2.02
C ASP A 116 1.40 11.06 1.36
N LEU A 117 1.26 11.56 0.13
CA LEU A 117 2.35 12.23 -0.60
C LEU A 117 2.91 13.42 0.20
N VAL A 118 2.03 14.27 0.74
CA VAL A 118 2.45 15.46 1.47
C VAL A 118 2.97 15.12 2.86
N ARG A 119 2.21 14.32 3.63
CA ARG A 119 2.48 14.16 5.07
C ARG A 119 3.44 13.03 5.39
N VAL A 120 3.59 12.06 4.49
CA VAL A 120 4.51 10.94 4.68
C VAL A 120 5.80 11.17 3.93
N LEU A 121 5.70 11.48 2.64
CA LEU A 121 6.88 11.68 1.81
C LEU A 121 7.43 13.11 1.95
N GLY A 122 6.66 14.03 2.53
CA GLY A 122 7.07 15.43 2.66
C GLY A 122 7.16 16.12 1.30
N LEU A 123 6.36 15.68 0.32
CA LEU A 123 6.32 16.37 -0.96
C LEU A 123 5.55 17.68 -0.83
N PRO A 124 6.03 18.77 -1.45
CA PRO A 124 5.22 19.97 -1.63
C PRO A 124 3.86 19.65 -2.27
N ILE A 125 2.81 20.33 -1.80
CA ILE A 125 1.42 20.10 -2.23
C ILE A 125 1.24 20.23 -3.75
N VAL A 126 2.03 21.07 -4.42
CA VAL A 126 1.99 21.27 -5.87
C VAL A 126 2.26 19.95 -6.59
N TYR A 127 3.39 19.32 -6.30
CA TYR A 127 3.74 18.02 -6.86
C TYR A 127 2.76 16.90 -6.46
N ALA A 128 2.22 16.97 -5.25
CA ALA A 128 1.23 16.00 -4.81
C ALA A 128 -0.08 16.11 -5.60
N ASN A 129 -0.49 17.32 -6.01
CA ASN A 129 -1.63 17.52 -6.89
C ASN A 129 -1.36 16.98 -8.30
N ASP A 130 -0.17 17.22 -8.85
CA ASP A 130 0.19 16.76 -10.20
C ASP A 130 0.20 15.23 -10.28
N ILE A 131 0.78 14.56 -9.28
CA ILE A 131 0.75 13.09 -9.16
C ILE A 131 -0.69 12.57 -9.03
N GLU A 132 -1.52 13.19 -8.19
CA GLU A 132 -2.93 12.79 -8.01
C GLU A 132 -3.74 12.99 -9.31
N SER A 133 -3.50 14.07 -10.07
CA SER A 133 -4.14 14.29 -11.37
C SER A 133 -3.81 13.16 -12.34
N LEU A 134 -2.52 12.84 -12.49
CA LEU A 134 -2.05 11.76 -13.37
C LEU A 134 -2.66 10.41 -12.97
N GLN A 135 -2.76 10.12 -11.67
CA GLN A 135 -3.42 8.90 -11.19
C GLN A 135 -4.90 8.85 -11.52
N ASN A 136 -5.60 9.98 -11.39
CA ASN A 136 -7.02 10.09 -11.74
C ASN A 136 -7.26 9.98 -13.25
N GLU A 137 -6.28 10.40 -14.06
CA GLU A 137 -6.24 10.20 -15.51
C GLU A 137 -5.87 8.77 -15.93
N GLY A 138 -5.50 7.92 -14.96
CA GLY A 138 -5.17 6.51 -15.19
C GLY A 138 -3.69 6.24 -15.50
N TYR A 139 -2.82 7.24 -15.33
CA TYR A 139 -1.38 7.03 -15.44
C TYR A 139 -0.89 6.12 -14.30
N ILE A 140 -0.05 5.14 -14.65
CA ILE A 140 0.53 4.19 -13.71
C ILE A 140 2.04 4.39 -13.70
N PHE A 141 2.56 4.86 -12.56
CA PHE A 141 4.00 4.99 -12.36
C PHE A 141 4.65 3.61 -12.17
N THR A 142 5.79 3.40 -12.80
CA THR A 142 6.50 2.11 -12.78
C THR A 142 7.89 2.18 -12.15
N TYR A 143 8.50 3.37 -12.11
CA TYR A 143 9.77 3.64 -11.45
C TYR A 143 9.82 5.09 -10.93
N ALA A 144 10.77 5.38 -10.05
CA ALA A 144 10.79 6.64 -9.30
C ALA A 144 11.12 7.87 -10.17
N GLU A 145 11.95 7.68 -11.20
CA GLU A 145 12.40 8.74 -12.10
C GLU A 145 11.23 9.35 -12.89
N GLU A 146 10.17 8.59 -13.14
CA GLU A 146 8.93 9.08 -13.78
C GLU A 146 8.26 10.20 -12.98
N LEU A 147 8.44 10.24 -11.65
CA LEU A 147 7.94 11.36 -10.85
C LEU A 147 8.64 12.67 -11.26
N SER A 148 9.90 12.61 -11.67
CA SER A 148 10.60 13.79 -12.19
C SER A 148 10.26 14.07 -13.65
N GLU A 149 10.22 13.03 -14.48
CA GLU A 149 10.07 13.17 -15.93
C GLU A 149 8.65 13.56 -16.35
N ILE A 150 7.64 13.05 -15.63
CA ILE A 150 6.22 13.26 -15.98
C ILE A 150 5.55 14.20 -14.98
N ALA A 151 5.70 13.96 -13.67
CA ALA A 151 5.04 14.76 -12.63
C ALA A 151 5.84 16.01 -12.20
N GLY A 152 6.98 16.30 -12.85
CA GLY A 152 7.78 17.50 -12.60
C GLY A 152 8.43 17.59 -11.22
N VAL A 153 8.47 16.49 -10.46
CA VAL A 153 9.07 16.46 -9.12
C VAL A 153 10.59 16.61 -9.21
N PRO A 154 11.23 17.57 -8.54
CA PRO A 154 12.68 17.74 -8.66
C PRO A 154 13.41 16.46 -8.25
N ALA A 155 14.44 16.08 -9.02
CA ALA A 155 15.21 14.85 -8.81
C ALA A 155 15.77 14.71 -7.37
N SER A 156 16.03 15.83 -6.68
CA SER A 156 16.43 15.84 -5.27
C SER A 156 15.34 15.29 -4.34
N HIS A 157 14.08 15.66 -4.57
CA HIS A 157 12.94 15.13 -3.83
C HIS A 157 12.72 13.66 -4.17
N VAL A 158 12.81 13.27 -5.45
CA VAL A 158 12.68 11.87 -5.89
C VAL A 158 13.71 10.99 -5.20
N ARG A 159 15.00 11.36 -5.23
CA ARG A 159 16.07 10.60 -4.55
C ARG A 159 15.84 10.48 -3.04
N ARG A 160 15.31 11.52 -2.40
CA ARG A 160 15.01 11.52 -0.96
C ARG A 160 13.88 10.56 -0.61
N ILE A 161 12.86 10.42 -1.45
CA ILE A 161 11.67 9.61 -1.15
C ILE A 161 11.72 8.20 -1.76
N ALA A 162 12.59 7.95 -2.74
CA ALA A 162 12.73 6.68 -3.46
C ALA A 162 12.76 5.44 -2.53
N PRO A 163 13.46 5.46 -1.38
CA PRO A 163 13.46 4.30 -0.49
C PRO A 163 12.11 4.02 0.19
N MET A 164 11.25 5.03 0.33
CA MET A 164 9.96 4.96 1.00
C MET A 164 8.79 4.64 0.06
N ILE A 165 9.05 4.54 -1.24
CA ILE A 165 8.01 4.30 -2.24
C ILE A 165 8.16 2.94 -2.89
N CYS A 166 7.04 2.39 -3.35
CA CYS A 166 6.98 1.24 -4.22
C CYS A 166 5.96 1.50 -5.33
N PHE A 167 5.96 0.61 -6.33
CA PHE A 167 5.05 0.64 -7.45
C PHE A 167 4.44 -0.75 -7.51
N SER A 168 3.23 -0.91 -6.96
CA SER A 168 2.53 -2.18 -7.13
C SER A 168 1.67 -2.10 -8.37
N TYR A 169 1.53 -3.28 -8.99
CA TYR A 169 0.74 -3.44 -10.18
C TYR A 169 -0.72 -3.72 -9.77
N ASN A 170 -1.61 -2.75 -9.99
CA ASN A 170 -3.03 -2.94 -9.77
C ASN A 170 -3.73 -3.37 -11.07
N TYR A 171 -3.97 -4.66 -11.20
CA TYR A 171 -4.60 -5.29 -12.37
C TYR A 171 -6.05 -4.81 -12.64
N GLN A 172 -6.72 -4.20 -11.66
CA GLN A 172 -8.12 -3.75 -11.77
C GLN A 172 -8.21 -2.34 -12.39
N LYS A 173 -7.29 -1.43 -12.08
CA LYS A 173 -7.23 -0.07 -12.68
C LYS A 173 -6.76 -0.08 -14.13
N GLU A 174 -6.00 -1.10 -14.50
CA GLU A 174 -5.39 -1.26 -15.82
C GLU A 174 -6.38 -1.71 -16.92
N ALA A 175 -7.52 -2.31 -16.53
CA ALA A 175 -8.49 -2.89 -17.46
C ALA A 175 -9.04 -1.86 -18.47
N SER A 176 -9.04 -0.58 -18.07
CA SER A 176 -9.50 0.56 -18.86
C SER A 176 -8.46 1.09 -19.86
N PHE A 177 -7.17 0.77 -19.67
CA PHE A 177 -6.04 1.42 -20.37
C PHE A 177 -4.96 0.48 -20.91
N THR A 178 -5.10 -0.84 -20.76
CA THR A 178 -4.11 -1.83 -21.20
C THR A 178 -4.68 -2.76 -22.28
N TRP A 179 -3.84 -3.58 -22.90
CA TRP A 179 -4.23 -4.68 -23.81
C TRP A 179 -5.39 -5.57 -23.34
N LYS A 180 -5.73 -5.61 -22.05
CA LYS A 180 -6.91 -6.31 -21.51
C LYS A 180 -8.22 -5.73 -22.03
N ARG A 181 -8.24 -4.51 -22.57
CA ARG A 181 -9.38 -3.98 -23.34
C ARG A 181 -9.80 -4.95 -24.45
N LEU A 182 -8.85 -5.71 -25.02
CA LEU A 182 -9.11 -6.77 -25.99
C LEU A 182 -9.90 -7.95 -25.42
N ASN A 183 -9.96 -8.14 -24.10
CA ASN A 183 -10.79 -9.15 -23.42
C ASN A 183 -12.16 -8.64 -23.01
N ILE A 184 -12.33 -7.32 -22.88
CA ILE A 184 -13.53 -6.71 -22.28
C ILE A 184 -14.43 -6.10 -23.36
N LEU A 185 -13.84 -5.28 -24.24
CA LEU A 185 -14.60 -4.47 -25.18
C LEU A 185 -15.29 -5.30 -26.27
N SER A 186 -16.47 -4.86 -26.71
CA SER A 186 -17.18 -5.41 -27.87
C SER A 186 -16.48 -5.07 -29.19
N VAL A 187 -16.95 -5.65 -30.30
CA VAL A 187 -16.43 -5.32 -31.63
C VAL A 187 -16.62 -3.83 -31.92
N GLU A 188 -17.80 -3.30 -31.58
CA GLU A 188 -18.16 -1.90 -31.77
C GLU A 188 -17.29 -0.97 -30.92
N GLU A 189 -17.06 -1.32 -29.66
CA GLU A 189 -16.22 -0.54 -28.74
C GLU A 189 -14.74 -0.55 -29.12
N LEU A 190 -14.22 -1.68 -29.61
CA LEU A 190 -12.87 -1.77 -30.17
C LEU A 190 -12.73 -0.92 -31.43
N THR A 191 -13.73 -0.97 -32.31
CA THR A 191 -13.75 -0.14 -33.54
C THR A 191 -13.82 1.35 -33.20
N ALA A 192 -14.66 1.72 -32.22
CA ALA A 192 -14.75 3.10 -31.72
C ALA A 192 -13.43 3.59 -31.08
N SER A 193 -12.62 2.67 -30.54
CA SER A 193 -11.29 2.95 -30.02
C SER A 193 -10.22 3.10 -31.11
N GLY A 194 -10.60 3.00 -32.40
CA GLY A 194 -9.71 3.16 -33.54
C GLY A 194 -9.11 1.85 -34.06
N LEU A 195 -9.64 0.69 -33.67
CA LEU A 195 -9.23 -0.59 -34.25
C LEU A 195 -9.92 -0.82 -35.60
N ASP A 196 -9.22 -1.44 -36.54
CA ASP A 196 -9.87 -1.90 -37.78
C ASP A 196 -10.94 -2.95 -37.45
N ARG A 197 -12.09 -2.88 -38.13
CA ARG A 197 -13.24 -3.74 -37.85
C ARG A 197 -12.90 -5.22 -38.02
N VAL A 198 -12.11 -5.59 -39.03
CA VAL A 198 -11.72 -6.98 -39.29
C VAL A 198 -10.81 -7.49 -38.17
N VAL A 199 -9.92 -6.63 -37.66
CA VAL A 199 -9.06 -6.93 -36.52
C VAL A 199 -9.90 -7.13 -35.26
N ALA A 200 -10.85 -6.24 -34.98
CA ALA A 200 -11.74 -6.32 -33.82
C ALA A 200 -12.60 -7.60 -33.84
N GLU A 201 -13.23 -7.91 -34.96
CA GLU A 201 -14.05 -9.13 -35.12
C GLU A 201 -13.23 -10.40 -34.87
N LYS A 202 -11.99 -10.45 -35.39
CA LYS A 202 -11.12 -11.62 -35.21
C LYS A 202 -10.70 -11.82 -33.75
N ILE A 203 -10.38 -10.75 -33.04
CA ILE A 203 -10.02 -10.79 -31.60
C ILE A 203 -11.23 -11.24 -30.77
N VAL A 204 -12.42 -10.67 -31.01
CA VAL A 204 -13.62 -11.01 -30.22
C VAL A 204 -14.08 -12.44 -30.51
N THR A 205 -14.07 -12.86 -31.78
CA THR A 205 -14.47 -14.23 -32.15
C THR A 205 -13.54 -15.26 -31.52
N GLU A 206 -12.23 -15.03 -31.55
CA GLU A 206 -11.27 -16.00 -31.05
C GLU A 206 -11.32 -16.10 -29.51
N ARG A 207 -11.47 -14.99 -28.77
CA ARG A 207 -11.66 -15.04 -27.31
C ARG A 207 -12.98 -15.68 -26.89
N GLN A 208 -14.04 -15.56 -27.70
CA GLN A 208 -15.31 -16.24 -27.43
C GLN A 208 -15.18 -17.77 -27.54
N ILE A 209 -14.32 -18.26 -28.43
CA ILE A 209 -14.11 -19.69 -28.64
C ILE A 209 -13.16 -20.29 -27.59
N LYS A 210 -12.05 -19.61 -27.29
CA LYS A 210 -10.97 -20.18 -26.44
C LYS A 210 -10.80 -19.51 -25.07
N GLY A 211 -11.70 -18.61 -24.72
CA GLY A 211 -11.65 -17.83 -23.48
C GLY A 211 -10.72 -16.63 -23.56
N GLU A 212 -10.59 -15.93 -22.44
CA GLU A 212 -9.80 -14.70 -22.34
C GLU A 212 -8.33 -14.90 -22.73
N TYR A 213 -7.73 -13.86 -23.31
CA TYR A 213 -6.30 -13.78 -23.56
C TYR A 213 -5.53 -13.57 -22.26
N LYS A 214 -4.38 -14.24 -22.15
CA LYS A 214 -3.50 -14.11 -20.97
C LYS A 214 -2.41 -13.05 -21.14
N SER A 215 -2.13 -12.65 -22.37
CA SER A 215 -1.12 -11.63 -22.71
C SER A 215 -1.31 -11.13 -24.15
N VAL A 216 -0.67 -10.01 -24.49
CA VAL A 216 -0.58 -9.49 -25.87
C VAL A 216 -0.01 -10.54 -26.84
N ILE A 217 1.02 -11.29 -26.40
CA ILE A 217 1.63 -12.31 -27.25
C ILE A 217 0.68 -13.50 -27.48
N ASP A 218 -0.21 -13.78 -26.52
CA ASP A 218 -1.28 -14.77 -26.67
C ASP A 218 -2.27 -14.33 -27.75
N VAL A 219 -2.65 -13.05 -27.78
CA VAL A 219 -3.48 -12.47 -28.86
C VAL A 219 -2.81 -12.69 -30.22
N LYS A 220 -1.55 -12.29 -30.38
CA LYS A 220 -0.79 -12.48 -31.63
C LYS A 220 -0.76 -13.96 -32.06
N ARG A 221 -0.45 -14.86 -31.12
CA ARG A 221 -0.31 -16.29 -31.41
C ARG A 221 -1.64 -16.93 -31.80
N ARG A 222 -2.72 -16.56 -31.11
CA ARG A 222 -4.04 -17.17 -31.28
C ARG A 222 -4.79 -16.62 -32.49
N THR A 223 -4.67 -15.31 -32.75
CA THR A 223 -5.35 -14.65 -33.87
C THR A 223 -4.49 -14.59 -35.14
N GLY A 224 -3.17 -14.75 -35.03
CA GLY A 224 -2.24 -14.56 -36.15
C GLY A 224 -2.13 -13.10 -36.63
N LEU A 225 -2.70 -12.14 -35.90
CA LEU A 225 -2.64 -10.73 -36.25
C LEU A 225 -1.27 -10.13 -35.91
N PRO A 226 -0.69 -9.29 -36.78
CA PRO A 226 0.48 -8.48 -36.43
C PRO A 226 0.22 -7.63 -35.20
N PHE A 227 1.23 -7.45 -34.35
CA PHE A 227 1.07 -6.68 -33.10
C PHE A 227 0.69 -5.22 -33.39
N ASP A 228 1.28 -4.63 -34.43
CA ASP A 228 1.02 -3.23 -34.81
C ASP A 228 -0.45 -2.97 -35.18
N SER A 229 -1.22 -4.00 -35.53
CA SER A 229 -2.64 -3.87 -35.88
C SER A 229 -3.53 -3.48 -34.69
N TYR A 230 -3.07 -3.67 -33.45
CA TYR A 230 -3.83 -3.36 -32.24
C TYR A 230 -3.00 -2.72 -31.12
N ARG A 231 -1.72 -2.44 -31.37
CA ARG A 231 -0.80 -1.85 -30.39
C ARG A 231 -1.28 -0.50 -29.85
N HIS A 232 -1.91 0.33 -30.68
CA HIS A 232 -2.29 1.71 -30.33
C HIS A 232 -3.47 1.83 -29.37
N ILE A 233 -4.22 0.75 -29.16
CA ILE A 233 -5.34 0.70 -28.20
C ILE A 233 -4.99 -0.14 -26.96
N CYS A 234 -3.78 -0.69 -26.91
CA CYS A 234 -3.27 -1.60 -25.90
C CYS A 234 -2.30 -0.91 -24.93
#